data_AF-A0A961NML6-F1
#
_entry.id   AF-A0A961NML6-F1
#
_cell.length_a   1.000
_cell.length_b   1.000
_cell.length_c   1.000
_cell.angle_alpha   90.00
_cell.angle_beta   90.00
_cell.angle_gamma   90.00
#
_symmetry.space_group_name_H-M   'P 1'
#
loop_
_entity.id
_entity.type
_entity.pdbx_description
1 polymer ?
#
loop_
_entity_poly.entity_id
_entity_poly.type
_entity_poly.pdbx_seq_one_letter_code
_entity_poly.pdbx_strand_id
1 'polypeptide(L)'
;MQSSRAAHRTIDQVDRSGRHAHSAINEYRRYMFAVAYRMLGSVADAEEVVQESFVQFLKNDVRGTIDNIKSYLAAMVTRRSIDLLRSRRRQREEYVGTWLPEPVLTDTHTTLDPA
;
A
#
# COMPACT_ATOMS: atom_id res chain seq x y z
N MET A 1 29.78 21.19 -39.24
CA MET A 1 28.33 21.06 -39.00
C MET A 1 27.94 19.58 -38.78
N GLN A 2 28.38 18.89 -37.71
CA GLN A 2 28.00 17.48 -37.45
C GLN A 2 27.76 17.10 -35.95
N SER A 3 27.90 17.99 -34.97
CA SER A 3 27.91 17.58 -33.54
C SER A 3 26.56 17.68 -32.77
N SER A 4 25.43 18.02 -33.39
CA SER A 4 24.15 18.26 -32.65
C SER A 4 23.22 17.03 -32.54
N ARG A 5 23.56 15.89 -33.16
CA ARG A 5 22.69 14.69 -33.24
C ARG A 5 22.91 13.66 -32.11
N ALA A 6 24.04 13.72 -31.41
CA ALA A 6 24.39 12.77 -30.35
C ALA A 6 23.67 13.07 -29.02
N ALA A 7 23.49 14.35 -28.67
CA ALA A 7 22.86 14.76 -27.40
C ALA A 7 21.35 14.46 -27.35
N HIS A 8 20.63 14.62 -28.47
CA HIS A 8 19.20 14.28 -28.57
C HIS A 8 18.97 12.77 -28.37
N ARG A 9 19.88 11.91 -28.84
CA ARG A 9 19.75 10.45 -28.71
C ARG A 9 19.84 9.99 -27.25
N THR A 10 20.67 10.63 -26.43
CA THR A 10 20.84 10.26 -25.01
C THR A 10 19.61 10.65 -24.18
N ILE A 11 19.03 11.83 -24.42
CA ILE A 11 17.82 12.29 -23.73
C ILE A 11 16.64 11.36 -24.04
N ASP A 12 16.46 10.99 -25.32
CA ASP A 12 15.41 10.05 -25.75
C ASP A 12 15.58 8.62 -25.18
N GLN A 13 16.80 8.24 -24.79
CA GLN A 13 17.12 6.92 -24.24
C GLN A 13 16.86 6.83 -22.73
N VAL A 14 17.15 7.91 -21.99
CA VAL A 14 16.82 8.03 -20.57
C VAL A 14 15.30 8.08 -20.38
N ASP A 15 14.60 8.85 -21.22
CA ASP A 15 13.14 8.99 -21.18
C ASP A 15 12.41 7.68 -21.54
N ARG A 16 12.91 6.91 -22.51
CA ARG A 16 12.41 5.54 -22.79
C ARG A 16 12.56 4.61 -21.59
N SER A 17 13.74 4.60 -20.96
CA SER A 17 14.01 3.75 -19.79
C SER A 17 13.05 4.06 -18.63
N GLY A 18 12.78 5.36 -18.39
CA GLY A 18 11.79 5.80 -17.40
C GLY A 18 10.37 5.31 -17.71
N ARG A 19 9.92 5.40 -18.96
CA ARG A 19 8.60 4.90 -19.37
C ARG A 19 8.43 3.39 -19.18
N HIS A 20 9.47 2.60 -19.50
CA HIS A 20 9.43 1.15 -19.32
C HIS A 20 9.39 0.73 -17.84
N ALA A 21 10.12 1.45 -16.98
CA ALA A 21 10.05 1.23 -15.54
C ALA A 21 8.64 1.56 -14.99
N HIS A 22 8.07 2.68 -15.42
CA HIS A 22 6.70 3.07 -15.03
C HIS A 22 5.64 2.08 -15.53
N SER A 23 5.76 1.55 -16.75
CA SER A 23 4.81 0.56 -17.26
C SER A 23 4.87 -0.75 -16.49
N ALA A 24 6.09 -1.26 -16.21
CA ALA A 24 6.27 -2.47 -15.42
C ALA A 24 5.73 -2.32 -13.98
N ILE A 25 5.97 -1.16 -13.35
CA ILE A 25 5.42 -0.82 -12.02
C ILE A 25 3.89 -0.85 -12.02
N ASN A 26 3.27 -0.23 -13.03
CA ASN A 26 1.81 -0.19 -13.15
C ASN A 26 1.22 -1.59 -13.39
N GLU A 27 1.88 -2.44 -14.17
CA GLU A 27 1.47 -3.83 -14.37
C GLU A 27 1.51 -4.63 -13.06
N TYR A 28 2.57 -4.49 -12.28
CA TYR A 28 2.66 -5.13 -10.97
C TYR A 28 1.59 -4.63 -10.01
N ARG A 29 1.33 -3.32 -9.97
CA ARG A 29 0.27 -2.73 -9.13
C ARG A 29 -1.11 -3.28 -9.48
N ARG A 30 -1.44 -3.39 -10.79
CA ARG A 30 -2.69 -3.99 -11.26
C ARG A 30 -2.81 -5.47 -10.89
N TYR A 31 -1.73 -6.22 -11.05
CA TYR A 31 -1.69 -7.64 -10.70
C TYR A 31 -1.89 -7.87 -9.20
N MET A 32 -1.16 -7.12 -8.36
CA MET A 32 -1.30 -7.15 -6.91
C MET A 32 -2.72 -6.79 -6.47
N PHE A 33 -3.32 -5.76 -7.06
CA PHE A 33 -4.70 -5.37 -6.79
C PHE A 33 -5.70 -6.47 -7.11
N ALA A 34 -5.57 -7.13 -8.27
CA ALA A 34 -6.46 -8.22 -8.65
C ALA A 34 -6.39 -9.40 -7.65
N VAL A 35 -5.20 -9.71 -7.13
CA VAL A 35 -5.00 -10.74 -6.09
C VAL A 35 -5.65 -10.30 -4.77
N ALA A 36 -5.32 -9.11 -4.27
CA ALA A 36 -5.84 -8.60 -3.01
C ALA A 36 -7.37 -8.48 -3.02
N TYR A 37 -7.93 -7.95 -4.11
CA TYR A 37 -9.38 -7.78 -4.27
C TYR A 37 -10.12 -9.12 -4.24
N ARG A 38 -9.59 -10.16 -4.90
CA ARG A 38 -10.17 -11.51 -4.85
C ARG A 38 -10.15 -12.12 -3.46
N MET A 39 -9.17 -11.77 -2.63
CA MET A 39 -9.05 -12.29 -1.26
C MET A 39 -9.89 -11.51 -0.25
N LEU A 40 -9.96 -10.18 -0.41
CA LEU A 40 -10.54 -9.28 0.59
C LEU A 40 -11.98 -8.87 0.27
N GLY A 41 -12.38 -8.91 -1.01
CA GLY A 41 -13.72 -8.52 -1.47
C GLY A 41 -14.02 -7.02 -1.38
N SER A 42 -13.05 -6.20 -0.99
CA SER A 42 -13.18 -4.75 -0.77
C SER A 42 -12.15 -4.00 -1.59
N VAL A 43 -12.59 -2.95 -2.30
CA VAL A 43 -11.70 -2.09 -3.08
C VAL A 43 -10.76 -1.33 -2.15
N ALA A 44 -11.29 -0.71 -1.09
CA ALA A 44 -10.50 0.09 -0.16
C ALA A 44 -9.36 -0.74 0.47
N ASP A 45 -9.68 -1.94 0.96
CA ASP A 45 -8.69 -2.79 1.61
C ASP A 45 -7.65 -3.32 0.61
N ALA A 46 -8.08 -3.63 -0.62
CA ALA A 46 -7.19 -4.07 -1.66
C ALA A 46 -6.21 -2.95 -2.05
N GLU A 47 -6.68 -1.71 -2.18
CA GLU A 47 -5.82 -0.57 -2.48
C GLU A 47 -4.82 -0.30 -1.36
N GLU A 48 -5.26 -0.35 -0.10
CA GLU A 48 -4.40 -0.16 1.07
C GLU A 48 -3.29 -1.22 1.13
N VAL A 49 -3.65 -2.51 1.03
CA VAL A 49 -2.68 -3.61 1.03
C VAL A 49 -1.68 -3.49 -0.12
N VAL A 50 -2.15 -3.12 -1.32
CA VAL A 50 -1.26 -2.93 -2.47
C VAL A 50 -0.31 -1.78 -2.22
N GLN A 51 -0.79 -0.65 -1.69
CA GLN A 51 0.03 0.52 -1.41
C GLN A 51 1.12 0.21 -0.38
N GLU A 52 0.75 -0.38 0.77
CA GLU A 52 1.73 -0.78 1.79
C GLU A 52 2.78 -1.74 1.23
N SER A 53 2.34 -2.76 0.50
CA SER A 53 3.23 -3.77 -0.09
C SER A 53 4.18 -3.15 -1.11
N PHE A 54 3.68 -2.20 -1.92
CA PHE A 54 4.51 -1.52 -2.91
C PHE A 54 5.56 -0.64 -2.26
N VAL A 55 5.19 0.12 -1.21
CA VAL A 55 6.14 0.92 -0.44
C VAL A 55 7.21 0.04 0.20
N GLN A 56 6.84 -1.11 0.76
CA GLN A 56 7.80 -2.04 1.33
C GLN A 56 8.75 -2.61 0.27
N PHE A 57 8.24 -2.97 -0.89
CA PHE A 57 9.05 -3.44 -2.01
C PHE A 57 10.07 -2.40 -2.48
N LEU A 58 9.68 -1.12 -2.57
CA LEU A 58 10.59 -0.03 -2.94
C LEU A 58 11.68 0.19 -1.88
N LYS A 59 11.35 0.02 -0.60
CA LYS A 59 12.29 0.23 0.51
C LYS A 59 13.34 -0.87 0.65
N ASN A 60 12.98 -2.12 0.34
CA ASN A 60 13.82 -3.28 0.67
C ASN A 60 15.05 -3.48 -0.23
N ASP A 61 15.28 -2.65 -1.26
CA ASP A 61 16.35 -2.79 -2.28
C ASP A 61 16.61 -4.23 -2.79
N VAL A 62 15.56 -5.04 -2.86
CA VAL A 62 15.63 -6.47 -3.22
C VAL A 62 15.56 -6.72 -4.73
N ARG A 63 15.48 -5.66 -5.54
CA ARG A 63 15.23 -5.77 -7.00
C ARG A 63 16.33 -6.53 -7.74
N GLY A 64 17.58 -6.47 -7.26
CA GLY A 64 18.72 -7.20 -7.83
C GLY A 64 18.87 -8.64 -7.34
N THR A 65 18.14 -9.04 -6.31
CA THR A 65 18.30 -10.34 -5.62
C THR A 65 17.13 -11.28 -5.88
N ILE A 66 16.01 -10.77 -6.42
CA ILE A 66 14.80 -11.55 -6.68
C ILE A 66 14.77 -12.03 -8.13
N ASP A 67 14.79 -13.35 -8.34
CA ASP A 67 14.69 -13.95 -9.67
C ASP A 67 13.35 -13.67 -10.36
N ASN A 68 12.25 -13.64 -9.60
CA ASN A 68 10.91 -13.37 -10.12
C ASN A 68 10.13 -12.39 -9.24
N ILE A 69 10.17 -11.11 -9.63
CA ILE A 69 9.50 -10.00 -8.93
C ILE A 69 7.99 -10.23 -8.83
N LYS A 70 7.35 -10.77 -9.89
CA LYS A 70 5.90 -10.99 -9.91
C LYS A 70 5.47 -11.98 -8.83
N SER A 71 6.18 -13.10 -8.72
CA SER A 71 5.91 -14.12 -7.69
C SER A 71 6.18 -13.59 -6.28
N TYR A 72 7.24 -12.79 -6.10
CA TYR A 72 7.53 -12.15 -4.81
C TYR A 72 6.41 -11.19 -4.38
N LEU A 73 5.96 -10.32 -5.28
CA LEU A 73 4.87 -9.39 -4.99
C LEU A 73 3.54 -10.11 -4.74
N ALA A 74 3.25 -11.20 -5.47
CA ALA A 74 2.10 -12.05 -5.20
C ALA A 74 2.13 -12.60 -3.78
N ALA A 75 3.28 -13.14 -3.36
CA ALA A 75 3.45 -13.71 -2.02
C ALA A 75 3.31 -12.63 -0.94
N MET A 76 3.93 -11.46 -1.14
CA MET A 76 3.85 -10.33 -0.20
C MET A 76 2.40 -9.88 0.01
N VAL A 77 1.65 -9.66 -1.08
CA VAL A 77 0.25 -9.23 -1.01
C VAL A 77 -0.64 -10.30 -0.40
N THR A 78 -0.45 -11.55 -0.81
CA THR A 78 -1.22 -12.68 -0.25
C THR A 78 -1.05 -12.76 1.27
N ARG A 79 0.19 -12.62 1.76
CA ARG A 79 0.48 -12.64 3.19
C ARG A 79 -0.19 -11.48 3.92
N ARG A 80 -0.08 -10.26 3.39
CA ARG A 80 -0.74 -9.07 3.96
C ARG A 80 -2.27 -9.21 3.99
N SER A 81 -2.88 -9.72 2.92
CA SER A 81 -4.33 -9.98 2.89
C SER A 81 -4.75 -11.03 3.92
N ILE A 82 -3.99 -12.11 4.11
CA ILE A 82 -4.25 -13.11 5.16
C ILE A 82 -4.17 -12.49 6.55
N ASP A 83 -3.15 -11.67 6.80
CA ASP A 83 -2.96 -11.01 8.09
C ASP A 83 -4.12 -10.05 8.41
N LEU A 84 -4.60 -9.31 7.42
CA LEU A 84 -5.79 -8.46 7.56
C LEU A 84 -7.06 -9.27 7.86
N LEU A 85 -7.30 -10.37 7.12
CA LEU A 85 -8.45 -11.26 7.37
C LEU A 85 -8.40 -11.88 8.78
N ARG A 86 -7.21 -12.29 9.23
CA ARG A 86 -7.00 -12.80 10.59
C ARG A 86 -7.25 -11.72 11.65
N SER A 87 -6.79 -10.49 11.41
CA SER A 87 -7.04 -9.35 12.31
C SER A 87 -8.53 -9.08 12.47
N ARG A 88 -9.27 -9.04 11.36
CA ARG A 88 -10.73 -8.86 11.37
C ARG A 88 -11.46 -9.96 12.11
N ARG A 89 -11.01 -11.21 11.93
CA ARG A 89 -11.57 -12.35 12.65
C ARG A 89 -11.38 -12.21 14.16
N ARG A 90 -10.16 -11.86 14.60
CA ARG A 90 -9.87 -11.61 16.03
C ARG A 90 -10.73 -10.47 16.59
N GLN A 91 -10.85 -9.35 15.87
CA GLN A 91 -11.70 -8.23 16.30
C GLN A 91 -13.17 -8.66 16.46
N ARG A 92 -13.70 -9.50 15.57
CA ARG A 92 -15.08 -10.02 15.69
C ARG A 92 -15.24 -10.99 16.87
N GLU A 93 -14.21 -11.77 17.17
CA GLU A 93 -14.20 -12.71 18.31
C GLU A 93 -14.03 -11.96 19.66
N GLU A 94 -13.28 -10.85 19.66
CA GLU A 94 -13.11 -9.94 20.79
C GLU A 94 -14.33 -9.02 20.99
N TYR A 95 -15.15 -8.82 19.95
CA TYR A 95 -16.42 -8.09 20.01
C TYR A 95 -17.56 -8.94 20.59
N VAL A 96 -17.34 -9.50 21.78
CA VAL A 96 -18.37 -10.00 22.70
C VAL A 96 -18.42 -9.03 23.87
N GLY A 97 -19.01 -7.85 23.66
CA GLY A 97 -19.20 -6.82 24.67
C GLY A 97 -19.67 -5.50 24.08
N THR A 98 -20.59 -4.79 24.75
CA THR A 98 -21.03 -3.45 24.40
C THR A 98 -19.83 -2.51 24.41
N TRP A 99 -19.28 -2.21 23.24
CA TRP A 99 -18.30 -1.14 23.10
C TRP A 99 -18.95 0.18 23.51
N LEU A 100 -18.60 0.66 24.70
CA LEU A 100 -18.92 2.02 25.12
C LEU A 100 -17.85 2.93 24.52
N PRO A 101 -18.20 3.98 23.75
CA PRO A 101 -17.21 4.97 23.32
C PRO A 101 -16.55 5.62 24.54
N GLU A 102 -15.27 5.95 24.43
CA GLU A 102 -14.53 6.62 25.51
C GLU A 102 -15.28 7.89 25.95
N PRO A 103 -15.54 8.07 27.26
CA PRO A 103 -16.23 9.24 27.75
C PRO A 103 -15.39 10.48 27.47
N VAL A 104 -15.95 11.38 26.66
CA VAL A 104 -15.40 12.73 26.50
C VAL A 104 -15.48 13.39 27.87
N LEU A 105 -14.32 13.69 28.45
CA LEU A 105 -14.22 14.52 29.65
C LEU A 105 -14.71 15.91 29.26
N THR A 106 -16.00 16.16 29.46
CA THR A 106 -16.52 17.53 29.50
C THR A 106 -15.98 18.11 30.79
N ASP A 107 -14.93 18.93 30.69
CA ASP A 107 -14.43 19.73 31.81
C ASP A 107 -15.62 20.45 32.43
N THR A 108 -16.08 19.96 33.58
CA THR A 108 -16.98 20.70 34.45
C THR A 108 -16.16 21.86 34.99
N HIS A 109 -16.19 22.98 34.26
CA HIS A 109 -15.85 24.28 34.83
C HIS A 109 -16.73 24.48 36.07
N THR A 110 -16.09 24.25 37.21
CA THR A 110 -16.31 24.82 38.53
C THR A 110 -17.50 25.79 38.63
N THR A 111 -18.51 25.32 39.36
CA THR A 111 -19.20 26.04 40.43
C THR A 111 -19.48 27.54 40.22
N LEU A 112 -20.72 27.80 39.80
CA LEU A 112 -21.64 28.87 40.19
C LEU A 112 -21.11 29.96 41.16
N ASP A 113 -21.32 31.21 40.76
CA ASP A 113 -21.20 32.44 41.55
C ASP A 113 -21.71 32.32 42.99
N PRO A 114 -20.96 32.81 44.00
CA PRO A 114 -21.54 33.16 45.30
C PRO A 114 -22.21 34.54 45.21
N ALA A 115 -23.44 34.60 45.73
CA ALA A 115 -24.25 35.82 45.92
C ALA A 115 -23.62 36.83 46.90
#